data_AF-A0A518C6E7-F1
#
_entry.id   AF-A0A518C6E7-F1
#
_cell.length_a   1.000
_cell.length_b   1.000
_cell.length_c   1.000
_cell.angle_alpha   90.00
_cell.angle_beta   90.00
_cell.angle_gamma   90.00
#
_symmetry.space_group_name_H-M   'P 1'
#
loop_
_entity.id
_entity.type
_entity.pdbx_description
1 polymer ?
#
loop_
_entity_poly.entity_id
_entity_poly.type
_entity_poly.pdbx_seq_one_letter_code
_entity_poly.pdbx_strand_id
1 'polypeptide(L)'
;MRHESGYFATFLSILTILLAGVFGCGPSSEVGMADSSSPQAPEKNRVDVGAAAPMPTGKTASVGSSEVAQTGAEMPLGPQGSGKSSVQPVAMPSEIAMKDDSEEEATEPKFSRRELFEGWDKPQLALFLTGQQHGYIEPCGCTGLDNQKGGLMRRQTFLNQLRNDRGWDVVALDVGNQVRRFGRQPEIKFQTTAEGLKKMGYEAVSFGPDDLRLSVDEVFAAVASEDPDNIKYISSNASLLGFTPKHRIVEAGGKKIGITGVLGAKEQQKISNSEVEMGDPMQELEASWNALKAENCDLYVLLSHASLEESRQYAKAFPGFQIVVTAGGAGEPTLQPEVVEGTNSQMIQVGTKGMYVGVVGLFNDPQNPIRYERVALDARFKDSEEMLRLLASYQKQLETLGLDGLGIRPQPHSSGYSYVGSESCADCHSEAYEVWENSKHSHATDTLVHPPERYEVPRHFDPECLACHVTGWNPELYLPYRSGYLGLETTPNMKSVGCENCHGPGSHHVASQNGEGGFTDEQTALFVDQMKLPLESARDTCLKCHDLDNSPDFHVKGAFEKYWEEIKH
;
A
#
# COMPACT_ATOMS: atom_id res chain seq x y z
N MET A 1 -39.78 59.06 25.48
CA MET A 1 -41.24 59.27 25.57
C MET A 1 -41.92 57.94 25.29
N ARG A 2 -42.76 57.47 26.23
CA ARG A 2 -43.86 56.45 26.12
C ARG A 2 -43.42 55.02 25.70
N HIS A 3 -43.50 53.98 26.56
CA HIS A 3 -44.67 53.32 27.21
C HIS A 3 -45.69 52.78 26.18
N GLU A 4 -46.24 51.56 26.23
CA GLU A 4 -46.69 50.65 27.34
C GLU A 4 -46.40 49.15 26.99
N SER A 5 -46.09 48.15 27.86
CA SER A 5 -46.84 47.39 28.92
C SER A 5 -48.20 46.79 28.49
N GLY A 6 -48.62 45.53 28.78
CA GLY A 6 -48.13 44.33 29.52
C GLY A 6 -48.95 43.06 29.10
N TYR A 7 -49.32 42.02 29.87
CA TYR A 7 -49.05 41.53 31.26
C TYR A 7 -49.80 40.15 31.53
N PHE A 8 -49.40 39.31 32.52
CA PHE A 8 -50.08 38.08 33.08
C PHE A 8 -50.11 36.77 32.21
N ALA A 9 -50.14 35.50 32.70
CA ALA A 9 -49.88 34.83 34.01
C ALA A 9 -49.85 33.26 33.82
N THR A 10 -48.86 32.47 34.30
CA THR A 10 -48.66 31.80 35.63
C THR A 10 -49.16 30.33 35.75
N PHE A 11 -48.40 29.48 36.47
CA PHE A 11 -48.62 28.06 36.89
C PHE A 11 -48.27 26.95 35.86
N LEU A 12 -47.74 25.75 36.24
CA LEU A 12 -47.52 25.11 37.55
C LEU A 12 -46.23 24.23 37.55
N SER A 13 -45.57 24.09 38.71
CA SER A 13 -44.34 23.27 38.91
C SER A 13 -44.63 21.85 39.41
N ILE A 14 -43.84 20.83 39.00
CA ILE A 14 -43.46 19.66 39.82
C ILE A 14 -42.06 19.17 39.39
N LEU A 15 -41.05 19.22 40.29
CA LEU A 15 -40.26 18.06 40.72
C LEU A 15 -39.18 18.47 41.76
N THR A 16 -39.42 18.14 43.03
CA THR A 16 -38.37 18.14 44.08
C THR A 16 -38.71 17.13 45.17
N ILE A 17 -37.93 16.06 45.33
CA ILE A 17 -37.61 15.47 46.65
C ILE A 17 -36.13 15.06 46.62
N LEU A 18 -35.32 15.72 47.44
CA LEU A 18 -34.00 15.27 47.88
C LEU A 18 -34.15 14.29 49.05
N LEU A 19 -33.14 13.44 49.27
CA LEU A 19 -32.60 13.24 50.63
C LEU A 19 -31.22 12.58 50.60
N ALA A 20 -30.24 13.26 51.21
CA ALA A 20 -28.97 12.68 51.62
C ALA A 20 -29.00 12.43 53.14
N GLY A 21 -28.26 11.45 53.64
CA GLY A 21 -28.15 11.14 55.07
C GLY A 21 -26.89 10.32 55.36
N VAL A 22 -26.16 10.68 56.42
CA VAL A 22 -24.75 10.29 56.65
C VAL A 22 -24.59 9.63 58.04
N PHE A 23 -23.46 8.94 58.23
CA PHE A 23 -22.81 8.51 59.49
C PHE A 23 -23.17 7.16 60.13
N GLY A 24 -22.11 6.43 60.53
CA GLY A 24 -22.15 5.26 61.41
C GLY A 24 -20.79 4.55 61.49
N CYS A 25 -20.06 4.72 62.60
CA CYS A 25 -18.75 4.09 62.84
C CYS A 25 -18.86 2.71 63.52
N GLY A 26 -17.83 1.87 63.36
CA GLY A 26 -17.23 1.18 64.52
C GLY A 26 -17.03 -0.35 64.44
N PRO A 27 -16.08 -0.94 65.19
CA PRO A 27 -15.48 -2.24 64.84
C PRO A 27 -15.45 -3.31 65.97
N SER A 28 -15.28 -4.60 65.59
CA SER A 28 -14.78 -5.73 66.41
C SER A 28 -14.99 -7.06 65.63
N SER A 29 -14.21 -8.15 65.74
CA SER A 29 -12.91 -8.44 66.36
C SER A 29 -12.42 -9.83 65.91
N GLU A 30 -11.18 -10.18 66.26
CA GLU A 30 -10.42 -11.46 66.17
C GLU A 30 -11.25 -12.77 66.27
N VAL A 31 -10.82 -13.96 65.79
CA VAL A 31 -9.61 -14.76 66.17
C VAL A 31 -9.41 -15.92 65.16
N GLY A 32 -8.16 -16.40 64.95
CA GLY A 32 -7.94 -17.83 64.59
C GLY A 32 -6.82 -18.17 63.60
N MET A 33 -5.61 -18.48 64.11
CA MET A 33 -4.62 -19.31 63.39
C MET A 33 -4.88 -20.81 63.63
N ALA A 34 -4.70 -21.66 62.61
CA ALA A 34 -4.28 -23.06 62.76
C ALA A 34 -3.80 -23.66 61.42
N ASP A 35 -2.84 -24.59 61.50
CA ASP A 35 -2.20 -25.26 60.38
C ASP A 35 -3.07 -26.30 59.64
N SER A 36 -2.59 -26.66 58.43
CA SER A 36 -2.22 -28.04 58.04
C SER A 36 -2.89 -28.65 56.80
N SER A 37 -2.05 -29.43 56.10
CA SER A 37 -2.37 -30.53 55.17
C SER A 37 -2.96 -30.22 53.79
N SER A 38 -2.25 -30.71 52.77
CA SER A 38 -2.73 -30.85 51.39
C SER A 38 -3.83 -31.91 51.27
N PRO A 39 -4.69 -31.78 50.25
CA PRO A 39 -5.21 -32.94 49.54
C PRO A 39 -4.90 -32.89 48.03
N GLN A 40 -4.57 -34.04 47.46
CA GLN A 40 -4.42 -34.24 46.01
C GLN A 40 -5.78 -34.41 45.31
N ALA A 41 -5.93 -33.88 44.10
CA ALA A 41 -6.73 -34.42 42.99
C ALA A 41 -6.59 -33.51 41.74
N PRO A 42 -6.88 -33.99 40.51
CA PRO A 42 -6.44 -35.25 39.92
C PRO A 42 -5.81 -35.02 38.52
N GLU A 43 -5.10 -36.02 37.98
CA GLU A 43 -4.70 -36.01 36.56
C GLU A 43 -5.90 -36.04 35.62
N LYS A 44 -5.84 -35.25 34.53
CA LYS A 44 -6.31 -35.65 33.19
C LYS A 44 -5.88 -34.70 32.06
N ASN A 45 -5.45 -35.31 30.95
CA ASN A 45 -5.38 -34.80 29.58
C ASN A 45 -4.60 -33.48 29.35
N ARG A 46 -3.27 -33.61 29.27
CA ARG A 46 -2.45 -32.79 28.39
C ARG A 46 -2.66 -33.29 26.96
N VAL A 47 -3.11 -32.42 26.04
CA VAL A 47 -3.15 -32.73 24.60
C VAL A 47 -1.82 -32.32 24.00
N ASP A 48 -1.14 -33.24 23.33
CA ASP A 48 0.12 -32.97 22.64
C ASP A 48 -0.12 -32.06 21.43
N VAL A 49 0.58 -30.92 21.39
CA VAL A 49 0.67 -30.10 20.18
C VAL A 49 1.79 -30.67 19.32
N GLY A 50 1.41 -31.62 18.45
CA GLY A 50 2.35 -32.30 17.55
C GLY A 50 3.06 -31.33 16.61
N ALA A 51 4.36 -31.55 16.40
CA ALA A 51 5.17 -30.74 15.51
C ALA A 51 4.65 -30.77 14.05
N ALA A 52 4.67 -29.63 13.37
CA ALA A 52 4.32 -29.53 11.96
C ALA A 52 5.36 -30.28 11.10
N ALA A 53 4.87 -31.20 10.26
CA ALA A 53 5.70 -31.94 9.31
C ALA A 53 6.06 -31.06 8.08
N PRO A 54 7.21 -31.30 7.41
CA PRO A 54 7.66 -30.49 6.29
C PRO A 54 6.83 -30.72 5.01
N MET A 55 6.67 -29.65 4.22
CA MET A 55 6.01 -29.66 2.91
C MET A 55 6.80 -30.50 1.87
N PRO A 56 6.12 -31.20 0.95
CA PRO A 56 6.77 -32.07 -0.03
C PRO A 56 7.39 -31.29 -1.20
N THR A 57 8.61 -31.67 -1.59
CA THR A 57 9.32 -31.12 -2.74
C THR A 57 8.70 -31.56 -4.07
N GLY A 58 8.16 -30.62 -4.82
CA GLY A 58 7.62 -30.86 -6.16
C GLY A 58 8.74 -31.07 -7.19
N LYS A 59 8.79 -32.27 -7.80
CA LYS A 59 9.68 -32.54 -8.94
C LYS A 59 9.14 -31.90 -10.21
N THR A 60 9.88 -30.98 -10.81
CA THR A 60 9.62 -30.47 -12.16
C THR A 60 9.98 -31.54 -13.20
N ALA A 61 9.02 -31.95 -14.02
CA ALA A 61 9.26 -32.85 -15.15
C ALA A 61 9.84 -32.08 -16.34
N SER A 62 10.90 -32.60 -16.94
CA SER A 62 11.49 -32.07 -18.17
C SER A 62 10.66 -32.45 -19.40
N VAL A 63 10.39 -31.48 -20.26
CA VAL A 63 9.90 -31.71 -21.63
C VAL A 63 10.91 -31.07 -22.59
N GLY A 64 11.38 -31.85 -23.57
CA GLY A 64 12.64 -31.59 -24.26
C GLY A 64 12.60 -30.45 -25.28
N SER A 65 13.71 -29.74 -25.37
CA SER A 65 14.07 -28.87 -26.50
C SER A 65 14.71 -29.69 -27.62
N SER A 66 14.20 -29.57 -28.85
CA SER A 66 14.78 -30.18 -30.05
C SER A 66 16.03 -29.44 -30.53
N GLU A 67 17.03 -30.19 -30.97
CA GLU A 67 18.28 -29.68 -31.54
C GLU A 67 18.07 -28.89 -32.83
N VAL A 68 18.82 -27.80 -33.01
CA VAL A 68 19.30 -27.35 -34.32
C VAL A 68 20.77 -26.98 -34.17
N ALA A 69 21.64 -27.73 -34.83
CA ALA A 69 23.08 -27.48 -34.87
C ALA A 69 23.47 -26.69 -36.12
N GLN A 70 24.39 -25.73 -35.97
CA GLN A 70 25.36 -25.37 -37.03
C GLN A 70 26.53 -24.56 -36.44
N THR A 71 27.72 -25.16 -36.49
CA THR A 71 28.99 -24.62 -37.05
C THR A 71 29.16 -23.08 -37.08
N GLY A 72 30.25 -22.45 -36.62
CA GLY A 72 31.55 -22.96 -36.16
C GLY A 72 32.70 -22.24 -36.89
N ALA A 73 33.61 -21.57 -36.14
CA ALA A 73 34.93 -21.10 -36.60
C ALA A 73 35.77 -20.62 -35.39
N GLU A 74 37.09 -20.82 -35.44
CA GLU A 74 38.02 -20.56 -34.32
C GLU A 74 38.92 -19.32 -34.55
N MET A 75 39.34 -18.68 -33.44
CA MET A 75 40.68 -18.10 -33.20
C MET A 75 41.13 -16.84 -34.01
N PRO A 76 42.20 -16.09 -33.57
CA PRO A 76 43.04 -16.26 -32.38
C PRO A 76 43.19 -15.00 -31.47
N LEU A 77 43.89 -15.20 -30.34
CA LEU A 77 44.30 -14.22 -29.32
C LEU A 77 45.62 -13.47 -29.64
N GLY A 78 45.79 -12.30 -29.01
CA GLY A 78 47.07 -11.85 -28.45
C GLY A 78 47.52 -10.41 -28.79
N PRO A 79 48.48 -9.81 -28.05
CA PRO A 79 48.95 -10.13 -26.70
C PRO A 79 48.99 -8.90 -25.74
N GLN A 80 49.36 -9.14 -24.48
CA GLN A 80 49.54 -8.11 -23.44
C GLN A 80 50.76 -7.20 -23.68
N GLY A 81 50.73 -5.98 -23.15
CA GLY A 81 51.88 -5.07 -23.06
C GLY A 81 51.94 -4.37 -21.70
N SER A 82 53.02 -4.58 -20.96
CA SER A 82 53.22 -4.08 -19.58
C SER A 82 54.03 -2.78 -19.53
N GLY A 83 53.73 -1.90 -18.55
CA GLY A 83 54.48 -0.67 -18.30
C GLY A 83 54.30 -0.15 -16.88
N LYS A 84 55.36 -0.17 -16.07
CA LYS A 84 55.38 0.30 -14.67
C LYS A 84 55.67 1.80 -14.60
N SER A 85 55.17 2.52 -13.58
CA SER A 85 56.02 3.42 -12.78
C SER A 85 55.42 3.92 -11.45
N SER A 86 56.24 3.82 -10.39
CA SER A 86 56.44 4.75 -9.25
C SER A 86 55.28 5.32 -8.41
N VAL A 87 55.37 5.05 -7.11
CA VAL A 87 54.63 5.63 -5.97
C VAL A 87 55.27 6.96 -5.51
N GLN A 88 54.48 7.96 -5.08
CA GLN A 88 54.55 8.67 -3.76
C GLN A 88 53.72 9.98 -3.68
N PRO A 89 53.35 10.46 -2.47
CA PRO A 89 52.01 11.01 -2.22
C PRO A 89 51.91 12.54 -2.22
N VAL A 90 50.69 13.05 -2.41
CA VAL A 90 50.34 14.47 -2.17
C VAL A 90 48.96 14.54 -1.49
N ALA A 91 48.82 15.50 -0.57
CA ALA A 91 47.63 15.71 0.27
C ALA A 91 46.42 16.28 -0.49
N MET A 92 45.23 16.16 0.12
CA MET A 92 43.96 16.69 -0.40
C MET A 92 43.96 18.21 -0.60
N PRO A 93 43.41 18.69 -1.73
CA PRO A 93 42.75 19.98 -1.85
C PRO A 93 41.23 19.81 -1.89
N SER A 94 40.53 20.61 -1.11
CA SER A 94 39.09 20.83 -1.20
C SER A 94 38.71 21.57 -2.51
N GLU A 95 37.41 21.54 -2.83
CA GLU A 95 36.75 22.21 -3.97
C GLU A 95 37.09 21.66 -5.37
N ILE A 96 36.27 20.71 -5.83
CA ILE A 96 36.02 20.52 -7.27
C ILE A 96 34.61 21.03 -7.56
N ALA A 97 34.52 22.17 -8.25
CA ALA A 97 33.28 22.66 -8.79
C ALA A 97 32.72 21.65 -9.80
N MET A 98 31.43 21.30 -9.67
CA MET A 98 30.75 20.46 -10.66
C MET A 98 30.76 21.16 -12.02
N LYS A 99 31.44 20.55 -12.98
CA LYS A 99 31.33 20.91 -14.39
C LYS A 99 30.05 20.31 -14.94
N ASP A 100 29.14 21.20 -15.32
CA ASP A 100 27.98 20.90 -16.13
C ASP A 100 28.45 20.63 -17.57
N ASP A 101 28.79 19.37 -17.86
CA ASP A 101 29.25 18.87 -19.16
C ASP A 101 28.47 17.58 -19.52
N SER A 102 27.14 17.62 -19.42
CA SER A 102 26.25 16.63 -20.03
C SER A 102 24.92 17.24 -20.48
N GLU A 103 24.91 17.79 -21.70
CA GLU A 103 23.68 17.89 -22.51
C GLU A 103 23.22 16.47 -22.89
N GLU A 104 22.66 15.72 -21.92
CA GLU A 104 21.80 14.58 -22.27
C GLU A 104 20.58 15.15 -22.98
N GLU A 105 20.44 14.88 -24.28
CA GLU A 105 19.18 15.06 -25.00
C GLU A 105 18.10 14.35 -24.19
N ALA A 106 17.18 15.12 -23.59
CA ALA A 106 16.05 14.60 -22.86
C ALA A 106 15.17 13.78 -23.82
N THR A 107 15.44 12.48 -23.90
CA THR A 107 14.71 11.57 -24.77
C THR A 107 13.26 11.59 -24.35
N GLU A 108 12.37 12.08 -25.22
CA GLU A 108 10.96 12.23 -24.87
C GLU A 108 10.38 10.91 -24.32
N PRO A 109 9.54 10.97 -23.26
CA PRO A 109 8.98 9.77 -22.67
C PRO A 109 8.23 8.95 -23.73
N LYS A 110 8.60 7.67 -23.85
CA LYS A 110 8.18 6.75 -24.93
C LYS A 110 6.67 6.44 -24.99
N PHE A 111 5.87 7.05 -24.12
CA PHE A 111 4.41 6.97 -24.20
C PHE A 111 3.91 7.95 -25.27
N SER A 112 3.39 7.39 -26.36
CA SER A 112 2.59 8.14 -27.34
C SER A 112 1.53 8.97 -26.60
N ARG A 113 1.71 10.29 -26.61
CA ARG A 113 0.80 11.27 -25.98
C ARG A 113 -0.46 11.43 -26.82
N ARG A 114 -1.24 10.35 -26.95
CA ARG A 114 -2.58 10.41 -27.55
C ARG A 114 -3.41 11.43 -26.78
N GLU A 115 -4.10 12.29 -27.52
CA GLU A 115 -5.05 13.23 -26.95
C GLU A 115 -6.18 12.47 -26.24
N LEU A 116 -6.39 12.77 -24.95
CA LEU A 116 -7.45 12.16 -24.16
C LEU A 116 -8.83 12.65 -24.64
N PHE A 117 -9.77 11.71 -24.78
CA PHE A 117 -11.14 11.98 -25.23
C PHE A 117 -11.23 12.56 -26.64
N GLU A 118 -10.33 12.12 -27.52
CA GLU A 118 -10.36 12.43 -28.95
C GLU A 118 -11.75 12.15 -29.56
N GLY A 119 -12.38 13.17 -30.14
CA GLY A 119 -13.73 13.08 -30.70
C GLY A 119 -14.88 13.07 -29.69
N TRP A 120 -14.63 13.40 -28.42
CA TRP A 120 -15.70 13.62 -27.43
C TRP A 120 -16.08 15.11 -27.37
N ASP A 121 -17.36 15.40 -27.58
CA ASP A 121 -17.97 16.66 -27.14
C ASP A 121 -18.01 16.74 -25.60
N LYS A 122 -18.52 17.84 -25.02
CA LYS A 122 -18.85 17.85 -23.58
C LYS A 122 -19.98 16.82 -23.33
N PRO A 123 -19.77 15.81 -22.45
CA PRO A 123 -20.85 14.91 -22.02
C PRO A 123 -21.87 15.66 -21.14
N GLN A 124 -23.09 15.13 -21.04
CA GLN A 124 -24.07 15.62 -20.07
C GLN A 124 -23.59 15.39 -18.63
N LEU A 125 -22.95 14.25 -18.41
CA LEU A 125 -22.41 13.77 -17.15
C LEU A 125 -21.22 12.85 -17.46
N ALA A 126 -20.15 12.95 -16.69
CA ALA A 126 -19.08 11.96 -16.68
C ALA A 126 -19.02 11.23 -15.32
N LEU A 127 -18.80 9.92 -15.34
CA LEU A 127 -18.40 9.15 -14.16
C LEU A 127 -16.88 9.01 -14.17
N PHE A 128 -16.26 9.24 -13.01
CA PHE A 128 -14.82 9.05 -12.78
C PHE A 128 -14.66 7.85 -11.83
N LEU A 129 -14.17 6.73 -12.35
CA LEU A 129 -14.23 5.42 -11.71
C LEU A 129 -12.84 4.97 -11.26
N THR A 130 -12.68 4.72 -9.96
CA THR A 130 -11.43 4.23 -9.35
C THR A 130 -11.68 3.08 -8.37
N GLY A 131 -10.60 2.49 -7.86
CA GLY A 131 -10.64 1.49 -6.78
C GLY A 131 -9.29 0.80 -6.61
N GLN A 132 -9.25 -0.15 -5.68
CA GLN A 132 -8.07 -0.97 -5.38
C GLN A 132 -6.80 -0.14 -5.19
N GLN A 133 -6.89 0.98 -4.47
CA GLN A 133 -5.75 1.87 -4.23
C GLN A 133 -4.65 1.21 -3.40
N HIS A 134 -4.98 0.25 -2.52
CA HIS A 134 -3.98 -0.62 -1.87
C HIS A 134 -2.85 0.11 -1.11
N GLY A 135 -3.12 1.30 -0.56
CA GLY A 135 -2.17 2.12 0.21
C GLY A 135 -1.26 3.02 -0.63
N TYR A 136 -1.45 3.07 -1.95
CA TYR A 136 -0.69 3.90 -2.88
C TYR A 136 -1.22 5.35 -2.89
N ILE A 137 -0.86 6.09 -1.86
CA ILE A 137 -1.06 7.55 -1.76
C ILE A 137 -0.18 8.26 -2.81
N GLU A 138 1.02 7.74 -3.03
CA GLU A 138 1.93 8.11 -4.11
C GLU A 138 1.81 7.13 -5.30
N PRO A 139 2.31 7.47 -6.50
CA PRO A 139 2.42 6.54 -7.62
C PRO A 139 3.20 5.26 -7.25
N CYS A 140 2.93 4.18 -7.98
CA CYS A 140 3.69 2.93 -7.86
C CYS A 140 4.90 2.94 -8.82
N GLY A 141 6.00 2.30 -8.40
CA GLY A 141 7.30 2.29 -9.07
C GLY A 141 8.23 3.37 -8.51
N CYS A 142 9.54 3.14 -8.56
CA CYS A 142 10.55 4.15 -8.14
C CYS A 142 11.55 4.51 -9.24
N THR A 143 11.27 4.19 -10.51
CA THR A 143 12.17 4.46 -11.66
C THR A 143 11.93 5.84 -12.27
N GLY A 144 11.94 6.87 -11.40
CA GLY A 144 11.59 8.27 -11.72
C GLY A 144 10.10 8.49 -11.95
N LEU A 145 9.57 9.65 -11.54
CA LEU A 145 8.16 10.03 -11.66
C LEU A 145 7.65 9.86 -13.10
N ASP A 146 8.50 10.12 -14.09
CA ASP A 146 8.14 10.05 -15.51
C ASP A 146 7.69 8.67 -15.98
N ASN A 147 8.16 7.59 -15.34
CA ASN A 147 7.77 6.21 -15.66
C ASN A 147 6.69 5.65 -14.71
N GLN A 148 6.45 6.31 -13.58
CA GLN A 148 5.49 5.89 -12.56
C GLN A 148 4.04 6.18 -12.96
N LYS A 149 3.08 5.47 -12.32
CA LYS A 149 1.63 5.67 -12.50
C LYS A 149 0.89 5.69 -11.16
N GLY A 150 -0.15 6.52 -11.07
CA GLY A 150 -1.08 6.54 -9.93
C GLY A 150 -0.85 7.70 -8.97
N GLY A 151 -1.12 7.46 -7.68
CA GLY A 151 -1.07 8.45 -6.61
C GLY A 151 -2.27 9.41 -6.57
N LEU A 152 -2.60 9.88 -5.37
CA LEU A 152 -3.70 10.83 -5.15
C LEU A 152 -3.45 12.19 -5.81
N MET A 153 -2.18 12.62 -5.88
CA MET A 153 -1.76 13.90 -6.46
C MET A 153 -2.14 14.03 -7.93
N ARG A 154 -1.75 13.06 -8.77
CA ARG A 154 -2.14 13.01 -10.18
C ARG A 154 -3.63 12.78 -10.38
N ARG A 155 -4.26 11.99 -9.50
CA ARG A 155 -5.70 11.74 -9.52
C ARG A 155 -6.50 13.03 -9.33
N GLN A 156 -6.17 13.84 -8.34
CA GLN A 156 -6.85 15.13 -8.11
C GLN A 156 -6.59 16.09 -9.28
N THR A 157 -5.35 16.20 -9.77
CA THR A 157 -5.04 17.03 -10.95
C THR A 157 -5.89 16.63 -12.15
N PHE A 158 -5.97 15.35 -12.47
CA PHE A 158 -6.78 14.87 -13.60
C PHE A 158 -8.27 15.15 -13.38
N LEU A 159 -8.82 14.87 -12.20
CA LEU A 159 -10.22 15.16 -11.88
C LEU A 159 -10.55 16.66 -11.98
N ASN A 160 -9.63 17.52 -11.53
CA ASN A 160 -9.72 18.97 -11.66
C ASN A 160 -9.65 19.43 -13.12
N GLN A 161 -8.81 18.83 -13.97
CA GLN A 161 -8.78 19.13 -15.41
C GLN A 161 -10.11 18.80 -16.11
N LEU A 162 -10.76 17.69 -15.74
CA LEU A 162 -12.09 17.36 -16.28
C LEU A 162 -13.15 18.38 -15.84
N ARG A 163 -13.17 18.73 -14.55
CA ARG A 163 -14.19 19.63 -13.98
C ARG A 163 -13.99 21.10 -14.38
N ASN A 164 -12.75 21.60 -14.27
CA ASN A 164 -12.45 23.03 -14.40
C ASN A 164 -12.02 23.41 -15.81
N ASP A 165 -11.08 22.68 -16.41
CA ASP A 165 -10.48 23.05 -17.69
C ASP A 165 -11.36 22.63 -18.86
N ARG A 166 -11.96 21.43 -18.78
CA ARG A 166 -12.97 20.95 -19.75
C ARG A 166 -14.40 21.35 -19.41
N GLY A 167 -14.65 21.84 -18.19
CA GLY A 167 -15.97 22.27 -17.75
C GLY A 167 -17.01 21.14 -17.65
N TRP A 168 -16.58 19.90 -17.39
CA TRP A 168 -17.48 18.74 -17.32
C TRP A 168 -18.13 18.58 -15.95
N ASP A 169 -19.38 18.11 -15.95
CA ASP A 169 -20.09 17.68 -14.76
C ASP A 169 -19.61 16.25 -14.41
N VAL A 170 -18.80 16.10 -13.35
CA VAL A 170 -18.10 14.83 -13.04
C VAL A 170 -18.46 14.29 -11.66
N VAL A 171 -19.06 13.10 -11.62
CA VAL A 171 -19.34 12.32 -10.40
C VAL A 171 -18.24 11.28 -10.22
N ALA A 172 -17.49 11.38 -9.12
CA ALA A 172 -16.39 10.47 -8.80
C ALA A 172 -16.85 9.34 -7.86
N LEU A 173 -16.54 8.11 -8.24
CA LEU A 173 -16.98 6.87 -7.60
C LEU A 173 -15.79 5.92 -7.42
N ASP A 174 -15.72 5.25 -6.27
CA ASP A 174 -14.64 4.30 -5.98
C ASP A 174 -15.18 2.96 -5.50
N VAL A 175 -14.63 1.84 -5.99
CA VAL A 175 -15.10 0.48 -5.62
C VAL A 175 -14.39 -0.13 -4.40
N GLY A 176 -13.52 0.60 -3.70
CA GLY A 176 -12.95 0.19 -2.41
C GLY A 176 -11.61 -0.52 -2.48
N ASN A 177 -11.15 -1.01 -1.31
CA ASN A 177 -9.79 -1.50 -1.02
C ASN A 177 -8.76 -0.36 -1.12
N GLN A 178 -8.92 0.64 -0.26
CA GLN A 178 -8.01 1.78 -0.13
C GLN A 178 -6.66 1.37 0.46
N VAL A 179 -6.61 0.28 1.23
CA VAL A 179 -5.40 -0.33 1.81
C VAL A 179 -5.22 -1.79 1.36
N ARG A 180 -4.12 -2.44 1.77
CA ARG A 180 -3.82 -3.87 1.48
C ARG A 180 -3.26 -4.67 2.68
N ARG A 181 -3.29 -4.07 3.88
CA ARG A 181 -2.62 -4.52 5.12
C ARG A 181 -3.43 -4.07 6.35
N PHE A 182 -3.06 -4.58 7.53
CA PHE A 182 -3.66 -4.24 8.82
C PHE A 182 -2.63 -3.66 9.80
N GLY A 183 -3.11 -3.05 10.89
CA GLY A 183 -2.28 -2.38 11.89
C GLY A 183 -2.19 -0.86 11.69
N ARG A 184 -1.38 -0.20 12.52
CA ARG A 184 -1.50 1.26 12.71
C ARG A 184 -1.15 2.09 11.48
N GLN A 185 -0.13 1.71 10.72
CA GLN A 185 0.23 2.44 9.49
C GLN A 185 -0.86 2.32 8.41
N PRO A 186 -1.44 1.13 8.11
CA PRO A 186 -2.62 1.01 7.26
C PRO A 186 -3.84 1.82 7.72
N GLU A 187 -4.16 1.87 9.02
CA GLU A 187 -5.25 2.72 9.55
C GLU A 187 -5.03 4.20 9.18
N ILE A 188 -3.81 4.69 9.39
CA ILE A 188 -3.43 6.07 9.05
C ILE A 188 -3.47 6.29 7.53
N LYS A 189 -3.05 5.31 6.71
CA LYS A 189 -3.19 5.37 5.23
C LYS A 189 -4.65 5.41 4.79
N PHE A 190 -5.53 4.68 5.46
CA PHE A 190 -6.97 4.68 5.19
C PHE A 190 -7.57 6.06 5.53
N GLN A 191 -7.29 6.61 6.72
CA GLN A 191 -7.69 7.96 7.13
C GLN A 191 -7.22 9.03 6.14
N THR A 192 -5.95 9.01 5.78
CA THR A 192 -5.35 9.92 4.78
C THR A 192 -6.06 9.79 3.43
N THR A 193 -6.35 8.57 2.98
CA THR A 193 -7.02 8.34 1.70
C THR A 193 -8.48 8.81 1.73
N ALA A 194 -9.21 8.55 2.81
CA ALA A 194 -10.59 9.00 2.99
C ALA A 194 -10.69 10.54 3.00
N GLU A 195 -9.75 11.23 3.66
CA GLU A 195 -9.64 12.70 3.59
C GLU A 195 -9.37 13.16 2.15
N GLY A 196 -8.44 12.51 1.45
CA GLY A 196 -8.13 12.80 0.04
C GLY A 196 -9.35 12.65 -0.88
N LEU A 197 -10.11 11.56 -0.76
CA LEU A 197 -11.33 11.32 -1.55
C LEU A 197 -12.45 12.32 -1.19
N LYS A 198 -12.57 12.70 0.09
CA LYS A 198 -13.48 13.77 0.55
C LYS A 198 -13.12 15.12 -0.06
N LYS A 199 -11.84 15.50 -0.06
CA LYS A 199 -11.32 16.73 -0.71
C LYS A 199 -11.51 16.71 -2.23
N MET A 200 -11.37 15.54 -2.86
CA MET A 200 -11.66 15.34 -4.29
C MET A 200 -13.16 15.36 -4.62
N GLY A 201 -14.07 15.42 -3.64
CA GLY A 201 -15.51 15.39 -3.90
C GLY A 201 -15.95 14.09 -4.58
N TYR A 202 -15.59 12.95 -3.99
CA TYR A 202 -16.19 11.65 -4.30
C TYR A 202 -17.59 11.55 -3.70
N GLU A 203 -18.53 11.01 -4.48
CA GLU A 203 -19.94 10.94 -4.12
C GLU A 203 -20.38 9.58 -3.57
N ALA A 204 -19.67 8.52 -3.94
CA ALA A 204 -19.80 7.21 -3.33
C ALA A 204 -18.46 6.44 -3.37
N VAL A 205 -18.14 5.77 -2.26
CA VAL A 205 -16.99 4.87 -2.13
C VAL A 205 -17.49 3.54 -1.54
N SER A 206 -17.20 2.41 -2.18
CA SER A 206 -17.46 1.10 -1.58
C SER A 206 -16.31 0.68 -0.65
N PHE A 207 -16.57 -0.27 0.23
CA PHE A 207 -15.50 -0.94 0.99
C PHE A 207 -14.95 -2.15 0.22
N GLY A 208 -13.65 -2.41 0.38
CA GLY A 208 -13.00 -3.68 0.05
C GLY A 208 -12.67 -4.50 1.31
N PRO A 209 -12.21 -5.76 1.15
CA PRO A 209 -11.91 -6.64 2.28
C PRO A 209 -10.79 -6.13 3.18
N ASP A 210 -9.74 -5.49 2.64
CA ASP A 210 -8.63 -5.00 3.46
C ASP A 210 -8.98 -3.73 4.23
N ASP A 211 -9.94 -2.93 3.75
CA ASP A 211 -10.51 -1.82 4.52
C ASP A 211 -11.23 -2.35 5.76
N LEU A 212 -12.05 -3.39 5.59
CA LEU A 212 -12.87 -3.99 6.64
C LEU A 212 -12.13 -4.94 7.58
N ARG A 213 -10.83 -5.18 7.33
CA ARG A 213 -9.91 -5.90 8.23
C ARG A 213 -9.25 -4.97 9.26
N LEU A 214 -9.36 -3.66 9.10
CA LEU A 214 -8.94 -2.67 10.09
C LEU A 214 -9.91 -2.61 11.28
N SER A 215 -9.56 -1.86 12.32
CA SER A 215 -10.46 -1.52 13.42
C SER A 215 -11.72 -0.81 12.89
N VAL A 216 -12.90 -1.27 13.32
CA VAL A 216 -14.18 -0.64 12.93
C VAL A 216 -14.25 0.80 13.40
N ASP A 217 -13.76 1.11 14.61
CA ASP A 217 -13.74 2.46 15.16
C ASP A 217 -12.87 3.42 14.32
N GLU A 218 -11.66 3.00 13.93
CA GLU A 218 -10.73 3.83 13.14
C GLU A 218 -11.21 4.05 11.70
N VAL A 219 -11.84 3.04 11.10
CA VAL A 219 -12.47 3.15 9.77
C VAL A 219 -13.72 4.02 9.84
N PHE A 220 -14.58 3.82 10.85
CA PHE A 220 -15.79 4.61 11.02
C PHE A 220 -15.45 6.09 11.28
N ALA A 221 -14.47 6.38 12.15
CA ALA A 221 -14.00 7.74 12.40
C ALA A 221 -13.45 8.43 11.14
N ALA A 222 -12.84 7.69 10.22
CA ALA A 222 -12.33 8.21 8.95
C ALA A 222 -13.44 8.57 7.93
N VAL A 223 -14.56 7.84 7.92
CA VAL A 223 -15.63 7.98 6.93
C VAL A 223 -16.88 8.70 7.44
N ALA A 224 -16.97 8.90 8.76
CA ALA A 224 -18.07 9.60 9.41
C ALA A 224 -18.19 11.05 8.91
N SER A 225 -19.41 11.57 9.03
CA SER A 225 -19.79 12.92 8.63
C SER A 225 -20.64 13.53 9.73
N GLU A 226 -20.52 14.85 9.94
CA GLU A 226 -21.36 15.61 10.89
C GLU A 226 -22.85 15.50 10.52
N ASP A 227 -23.12 15.37 9.21
CA ASP A 227 -24.40 14.97 8.65
C ASP A 227 -24.33 13.47 8.25
N PRO A 228 -25.02 12.55 8.95
CA PRO A 228 -25.04 11.13 8.62
C PRO A 228 -25.56 10.82 7.21
N ASP A 229 -26.48 11.64 6.66
CA ASP A 229 -27.01 11.45 5.31
C ASP A 229 -25.95 11.78 4.23
N ASN A 230 -24.85 12.42 4.62
CA ASN A 230 -23.72 12.75 3.76
C ASN A 230 -22.50 11.81 3.93
N ILE A 231 -22.63 10.69 4.65
CA ILE A 231 -21.60 9.64 4.64
C ILE A 231 -21.44 9.11 3.20
N LYS A 232 -20.24 9.27 2.63
CA LYS A 232 -19.94 8.91 1.23
C LYS A 232 -19.55 7.45 1.05
N TYR A 233 -19.13 6.77 2.12
CA TYR A 233 -18.82 5.34 2.07
C TYR A 233 -20.11 4.52 2.18
N ILE A 234 -20.31 3.55 1.28
CA ILE A 234 -21.56 2.80 1.15
C ILE A 234 -21.30 1.30 0.98
N SER A 235 -22.26 0.48 1.41
CA SER A 235 -22.32 -0.94 1.09
C SER A 235 -23.70 -1.50 1.43
N SER A 236 -24.30 -2.29 0.54
CA SER A 236 -25.59 -2.94 0.80
C SER A 236 -25.49 -3.98 1.91
N ASN A 237 -24.36 -4.68 1.98
CA ASN A 237 -24.20 -5.96 2.69
C ASN A 237 -23.01 -6.02 3.67
N ALA A 238 -22.36 -4.89 3.94
CA ALA A 238 -21.36 -4.74 5.00
C ALA A 238 -21.63 -3.43 5.75
N SER A 239 -21.74 -3.48 7.07
CA SER A 239 -22.10 -2.33 7.91
C SER A 239 -21.12 -2.15 9.07
N LEU A 240 -20.69 -0.90 9.27
CA LEU A 240 -19.90 -0.44 10.40
C LEU A 240 -20.85 0.16 11.43
N LEU A 241 -20.96 -0.50 12.59
CA LEU A 241 -21.74 -0.04 13.75
C LEU A 241 -23.23 0.25 13.44
N GLY A 242 -23.81 -0.33 12.39
CA GLY A 242 -25.18 -0.07 11.94
C GLY A 242 -25.38 1.23 11.15
N PHE A 243 -24.32 2.01 10.89
CA PHE A 243 -24.41 3.38 10.32
C PHE A 243 -24.02 3.50 8.84
N THR A 244 -23.62 2.41 8.18
CA THR A 244 -23.24 2.44 6.75
C THR A 244 -24.46 2.58 5.83
N PRO A 245 -24.56 3.64 5.00
CA PRO A 245 -25.65 3.76 4.03
C PRO A 245 -25.58 2.63 2.98
N LYS A 246 -26.72 1.98 2.73
CA LYS A 246 -26.80 0.88 1.75
C LYS A 246 -26.72 1.36 0.30
N HIS A 247 -27.22 2.56 0.02
CA HIS A 247 -27.22 3.20 -1.29
C HIS A 247 -27.20 4.72 -1.14
N ARG A 248 -26.90 5.43 -2.22
CA ARG A 248 -26.95 6.90 -2.33
C ARG A 248 -27.65 7.33 -3.61
N ILE A 249 -28.21 8.53 -3.57
CA ILE A 249 -28.78 9.24 -4.72
C ILE A 249 -27.93 10.49 -4.94
N VAL A 250 -27.57 10.77 -6.19
CA VAL A 250 -26.77 11.94 -6.58
C VAL A 250 -27.44 12.62 -7.76
N GLU A 251 -27.57 13.95 -7.71
CA GLU A 251 -28.05 14.75 -8.84
C GLU A 251 -26.88 15.51 -9.47
N ALA A 252 -26.57 15.23 -10.73
CA ALA A 252 -25.48 15.86 -11.47
C ALA A 252 -25.75 15.85 -12.98
N GLY A 253 -25.33 16.88 -13.73
CA GLY A 253 -25.53 16.93 -15.19
C GLY A 253 -27.00 16.91 -15.64
N GLY A 254 -27.93 17.27 -14.75
CA GLY A 254 -29.38 17.13 -14.98
C GLY A 254 -29.88 15.67 -14.94
N LYS A 255 -29.16 14.77 -14.26
CA LYS A 255 -29.48 13.35 -14.09
C LYS A 255 -29.57 12.99 -12.62
N LYS A 256 -30.58 12.19 -12.25
CA LYS A 256 -30.68 11.53 -10.95
C LYS A 256 -30.00 10.16 -11.03
N ILE A 257 -29.01 9.91 -10.18
CA ILE A 257 -28.13 8.72 -10.24
C ILE A 257 -28.34 7.90 -8.96
N GLY A 258 -28.75 6.64 -9.10
CA GLY A 258 -28.84 5.68 -8.00
C GLY A 258 -27.57 4.83 -7.90
N ILE A 259 -26.92 4.80 -6.74
CA ILE A 259 -25.64 4.13 -6.54
C ILE A 259 -25.72 3.20 -5.33
N THR A 260 -25.25 1.96 -5.46
CA THR A 260 -25.10 1.01 -4.33
C THR A 260 -23.75 0.30 -4.43
N GLY A 261 -23.18 -0.05 -3.26
CA GLY A 261 -22.01 -0.94 -3.17
C GLY A 261 -22.44 -2.37 -2.86
N VAL A 262 -21.67 -3.37 -3.29
CA VAL A 262 -21.79 -4.77 -2.84
C VAL A 262 -20.42 -5.41 -2.71
N LEU A 263 -20.19 -6.08 -1.59
CA LEU A 263 -19.00 -6.89 -1.33
C LEU A 263 -19.32 -8.36 -1.67
N GLY A 264 -18.55 -8.97 -2.56
CA GLY A 264 -18.77 -10.35 -3.01
C GLY A 264 -18.63 -11.38 -1.90
N ALA A 265 -19.29 -12.53 -2.04
CA ALA A 265 -19.23 -13.61 -1.04
C ALA A 265 -17.80 -14.17 -0.89
N LYS A 266 -17.03 -14.23 -1.99
CA LYS A 266 -15.60 -14.62 -1.96
C LYS A 266 -14.71 -13.56 -1.28
N GLU A 267 -15.14 -12.31 -1.27
CA GLU A 267 -14.40 -11.20 -0.64
C GLU A 267 -14.73 -11.09 0.85
N GLN A 268 -15.99 -11.28 1.25
CA GLN A 268 -16.40 -11.41 2.65
C GLN A 268 -15.59 -12.48 3.40
N GLN A 269 -15.27 -13.61 2.76
CA GLN A 269 -14.46 -14.70 3.35
C GLN A 269 -13.02 -14.30 3.70
N LYS A 270 -12.50 -13.18 3.18
CA LYS A 270 -11.16 -12.67 3.49
C LYS A 270 -11.13 -11.82 4.77
N ILE A 271 -12.31 -11.47 5.31
CA ILE A 271 -12.45 -10.58 6.47
C ILE A 271 -12.58 -11.43 7.73
N SER A 272 -11.60 -11.29 8.62
CA SER A 272 -11.60 -11.94 9.94
C SER A 272 -12.15 -11.06 11.06
N ASN A 273 -12.56 -9.82 10.76
CA ASN A 273 -13.11 -8.90 11.75
C ASN A 273 -14.59 -9.21 12.01
N SER A 274 -14.90 -9.67 13.23
CA SER A 274 -16.27 -10.01 13.67
C SER A 274 -17.13 -8.80 14.07
N GLU A 275 -16.55 -7.59 14.13
CA GLU A 275 -17.27 -6.35 14.45
C GLU A 275 -17.99 -5.76 13.22
N VAL A 276 -17.65 -6.22 12.01
CA VAL A 276 -18.32 -5.79 10.78
C VAL A 276 -19.60 -6.63 10.58
N GLU A 277 -20.73 -5.95 10.50
CA GLU A 277 -22.03 -6.57 10.27
C GLU A 277 -22.14 -7.00 8.80
N MET A 278 -22.16 -8.31 8.53
CA MET A 278 -22.23 -8.86 7.17
C MET A 278 -23.60 -9.46 6.85
N GLY A 279 -24.17 -9.07 5.72
CA GLY A 279 -25.36 -9.66 5.13
C GLY A 279 -25.06 -10.50 3.88
N ASP A 280 -26.03 -11.30 3.43
CA ASP A 280 -25.90 -12.05 2.18
C ASP A 280 -25.84 -11.09 0.98
N PRO A 281 -24.81 -11.16 0.11
CA PRO A 281 -24.61 -10.18 -0.96
C PRO A 281 -25.78 -10.08 -1.94
N MET A 282 -26.48 -11.19 -2.24
CA MET A 282 -27.55 -11.19 -3.23
C MET A 282 -28.85 -10.62 -2.65
N GLN A 283 -29.22 -11.05 -1.44
CA GLN A 283 -30.43 -10.58 -0.75
C GLN A 283 -30.35 -9.09 -0.39
N GLU A 284 -29.20 -8.63 0.12
CA GLU A 284 -29.01 -7.22 0.48
C GLU A 284 -28.89 -6.30 -0.73
N LEU A 285 -28.31 -6.78 -1.82
CA LEU A 285 -28.33 -6.07 -3.10
C LEU A 285 -29.74 -6.02 -3.70
N GLU A 286 -30.56 -7.08 -3.57
CA GLU A 286 -31.97 -7.04 -3.98
C GLU A 286 -32.76 -5.98 -3.20
N ALA A 287 -32.58 -5.91 -1.87
CA ALA A 287 -33.21 -4.88 -1.04
C ALA A 287 -32.81 -3.47 -1.47
N SER A 288 -31.51 -3.24 -1.71
CA SER A 288 -30.96 -1.96 -2.16
C SER A 288 -31.42 -1.59 -3.58
N TRP A 289 -31.51 -2.57 -4.48
CA TRP A 289 -32.07 -2.40 -5.83
C TRP A 289 -33.56 -2.04 -5.80
N ASN A 290 -34.34 -2.65 -4.91
CA ASN A 290 -35.75 -2.32 -4.74
C ASN A 290 -35.96 -0.89 -4.22
N ALA A 291 -35.12 -0.43 -3.28
CA ALA A 291 -35.12 0.96 -2.83
C ALA A 291 -34.73 1.93 -3.97
N LEU A 292 -33.63 1.67 -4.67
CA LEU A 292 -33.19 2.52 -5.79
C LEU A 292 -34.23 2.61 -6.92
N LYS A 293 -34.92 1.53 -7.27
CA LYS A 293 -36.00 1.58 -8.28
C LYS A 293 -37.16 2.51 -7.89
N ALA A 294 -37.50 2.58 -6.60
CA ALA A 294 -38.59 3.44 -6.12
C ALA A 294 -38.27 4.93 -6.34
N GLU A 295 -36.99 5.28 -6.43
CA GLU A 295 -36.50 6.64 -6.64
C GLU A 295 -36.55 7.10 -8.11
N ASN A 296 -36.82 6.20 -9.06
CA ASN A 296 -36.93 6.50 -10.50
C ASN A 296 -35.72 7.28 -11.06
N CYS A 297 -34.50 6.85 -10.71
CA CYS A 297 -33.26 7.44 -11.22
C CYS A 297 -33.12 7.25 -12.75
N ASP A 298 -32.43 8.20 -13.41
CA ASP A 298 -32.05 8.13 -14.83
C ASP A 298 -30.94 7.10 -15.10
N LEU A 299 -30.09 6.87 -14.10
CA LEU A 299 -28.91 6.00 -14.18
C LEU A 299 -28.76 5.22 -12.88
N TYR A 300 -28.44 3.94 -13.00
CA TYR A 300 -28.13 3.07 -11.87
C TYR A 300 -26.71 2.51 -12.01
N VAL A 301 -25.91 2.68 -10.95
CA VAL A 301 -24.51 2.25 -10.88
C VAL A 301 -24.32 1.27 -9.72
N LEU A 302 -23.71 0.12 -10.01
CA LEU A 302 -23.30 -0.86 -9.01
C LEU A 302 -21.79 -0.80 -8.81
N LEU A 303 -21.34 -0.56 -7.57
CA LEU A 303 -19.95 -0.67 -7.16
C LEU A 303 -19.73 -2.09 -6.59
N SER A 304 -19.26 -3.01 -7.42
CA SER A 304 -19.10 -4.43 -7.10
C SER A 304 -17.67 -4.74 -6.67
N HIS A 305 -17.42 -4.75 -5.36
CA HIS A 305 -16.17 -5.29 -4.82
C HIS A 305 -16.26 -6.83 -4.75
N ALA A 306 -16.21 -7.46 -5.91
CA ALA A 306 -16.39 -8.90 -6.08
C ALA A 306 -15.58 -9.43 -7.28
N SER A 307 -15.47 -10.75 -7.43
CA SER A 307 -14.85 -11.34 -8.62
C SER A 307 -15.62 -11.01 -9.91
N LEU A 308 -14.96 -11.06 -11.08
CA LEU A 308 -15.64 -10.84 -12.37
C LEU A 308 -16.81 -11.81 -12.62
N GLU A 309 -16.80 -12.98 -11.97
CA GLU A 309 -17.89 -13.94 -12.03
C GLU A 309 -19.11 -13.45 -11.23
N GLU A 310 -18.90 -13.08 -9.95
CA GLU A 310 -19.95 -12.54 -9.08
C GLU A 310 -20.51 -11.22 -9.65
N SER A 311 -19.66 -10.31 -10.13
CA SER A 311 -20.10 -9.04 -10.75
C SER A 311 -21.02 -9.27 -11.96
N ARG A 312 -20.73 -10.28 -12.81
CA ARG A 312 -21.64 -10.68 -13.90
C ARG A 312 -22.93 -11.30 -13.39
N GLN A 313 -22.88 -12.10 -12.31
CA GLN A 313 -24.09 -12.67 -11.69
C GLN A 313 -25.01 -11.58 -11.16
N TYR A 314 -24.48 -10.58 -10.44
CA TYR A 314 -25.26 -9.43 -9.97
C TYR A 314 -25.84 -8.62 -11.13
N ALA A 315 -25.07 -8.36 -12.19
CA ALA A 315 -25.56 -7.68 -13.39
C ALA A 315 -26.72 -8.44 -14.06
N LYS A 316 -26.61 -9.78 -14.18
CA LYS A 316 -27.67 -10.64 -14.75
C LYS A 316 -28.92 -10.71 -13.85
N ALA A 317 -28.76 -10.71 -12.53
CA ALA A 317 -29.87 -10.69 -11.57
C ALA A 317 -30.59 -9.34 -11.54
N PHE A 318 -29.85 -8.24 -11.70
CA PHE A 318 -30.34 -6.86 -11.61
C PHE A 318 -30.00 -6.08 -12.90
N PRO A 319 -30.58 -6.45 -14.06
CA PRO A 319 -30.22 -5.89 -15.37
C PRO A 319 -30.59 -4.42 -15.57
N GLY A 320 -31.17 -3.79 -14.55
CA GLY A 320 -31.43 -2.36 -14.50
C GLY A 320 -30.25 -1.51 -14.00
N PHE A 321 -29.13 -2.11 -13.56
CA PHE A 321 -27.86 -1.39 -13.42
C PHE A 321 -27.21 -1.20 -14.81
N GLN A 322 -27.13 0.03 -15.31
CA GLN A 322 -26.50 0.31 -16.61
C GLN A 322 -24.97 0.20 -16.53
N ILE A 323 -24.38 0.60 -15.41
CA ILE A 323 -22.93 0.56 -15.17
C ILE A 323 -22.63 -0.35 -13.97
N VAL A 324 -21.72 -1.29 -14.14
CA VAL A 324 -21.22 -2.17 -13.07
C VAL A 324 -19.71 -2.01 -12.96
N VAL A 325 -19.25 -1.32 -11.92
CA VAL A 325 -17.83 -1.09 -11.65
C VAL A 325 -17.32 -2.26 -10.82
N THR A 326 -16.30 -2.99 -11.27
CA THR A 326 -15.83 -4.22 -10.60
C THR A 326 -14.36 -4.16 -10.20
N ALA A 327 -14.07 -4.59 -8.99
CA ALA A 327 -12.71 -4.84 -8.49
C ALA A 327 -12.13 -6.21 -8.90
N GLY A 328 -12.93 -7.09 -9.53
CA GLY A 328 -12.49 -8.45 -9.86
C GLY A 328 -11.42 -8.57 -10.94
N GLY A 329 -11.03 -7.46 -11.58
CA GLY A 329 -9.99 -7.41 -12.60
C GLY A 329 -8.58 -7.56 -12.03
N ALA A 330 -7.68 -8.16 -12.81
CA ALA A 330 -6.28 -8.35 -12.42
C ALA A 330 -5.35 -7.40 -13.21
N GLY A 331 -4.51 -6.66 -12.50
CA GLY A 331 -3.50 -5.79 -13.11
C GLY A 331 -4.07 -4.49 -13.67
N GLU A 332 -3.98 -4.31 -14.99
CA GLU A 332 -4.50 -3.12 -15.67
C GLU A 332 -5.96 -3.29 -16.10
N PRO A 333 -6.78 -2.20 -16.11
CA PRO A 333 -8.14 -2.28 -16.63
C PRO A 333 -8.19 -2.56 -18.13
N THR A 334 -9.30 -3.14 -18.59
CA THR A 334 -9.59 -3.37 -20.01
C THR A 334 -9.70 -2.04 -20.78
N LEU A 335 -9.37 -2.07 -22.08
CA LEU A 335 -9.47 -0.88 -22.94
C LEU A 335 -10.91 -0.48 -23.29
N GLN A 336 -11.87 -1.37 -23.10
CA GLN A 336 -13.30 -1.17 -23.33
C GLN A 336 -14.11 -1.86 -22.20
N PRO A 337 -15.36 -1.43 -21.93
CA PRO A 337 -16.27 -2.14 -21.05
C PRO A 337 -16.66 -3.50 -21.62
N GLU A 338 -17.03 -4.43 -20.76
CA GLU A 338 -17.68 -5.67 -21.15
C GLU A 338 -19.21 -5.48 -21.12
N VAL A 339 -19.89 -5.77 -22.23
CA VAL A 339 -21.36 -5.90 -22.20
C VAL A 339 -21.72 -7.24 -21.58
N VAL A 340 -22.36 -7.24 -20.40
CA VAL A 340 -22.69 -8.50 -19.72
C VAL A 340 -23.78 -9.23 -20.48
N GLU A 341 -23.45 -10.43 -20.96
CA GLU A 341 -24.32 -11.30 -21.76
C GLU A 341 -25.75 -11.42 -21.20
N GLY A 342 -26.75 -11.18 -22.05
CA GLY A 342 -28.17 -11.21 -21.67
C GLY A 342 -28.69 -9.94 -20.98
N THR A 343 -27.85 -8.91 -20.88
CA THR A 343 -28.20 -7.59 -20.32
C THR A 343 -27.70 -6.47 -21.25
N ASN A 344 -28.02 -5.22 -20.91
CA ASN A 344 -27.39 -4.03 -21.51
C ASN A 344 -26.30 -3.41 -20.59
N SER A 345 -25.99 -4.06 -19.46
CA SER A 345 -25.08 -3.55 -18.44
C SER A 345 -23.64 -3.52 -18.95
N GLN A 346 -23.00 -2.35 -18.84
CA GLN A 346 -21.58 -2.15 -19.12
C GLN A 346 -20.78 -2.43 -17.85
N MET A 347 -20.07 -3.55 -17.81
CA MET A 347 -19.16 -3.89 -16.73
C MET A 347 -17.77 -3.30 -16.99
N ILE A 348 -17.27 -2.51 -16.05
CA ILE A 348 -16.01 -1.79 -16.14
C ILE A 348 -15.10 -2.26 -15.01
N GLN A 349 -13.96 -2.83 -15.37
CA GLN A 349 -12.95 -3.23 -14.39
C GLN A 349 -12.18 -1.99 -13.94
N VAL A 350 -11.86 -1.89 -12.65
CA VAL A 350 -10.84 -0.95 -12.17
C VAL A 350 -9.47 -1.61 -12.17
N GLY A 351 -8.42 -0.80 -12.26
CA GLY A 351 -7.04 -1.26 -12.11
C GLY A 351 -6.64 -1.33 -10.64
N THR A 352 -5.46 -1.89 -10.36
CA THR A 352 -4.87 -1.86 -9.02
C THR A 352 -3.96 -0.65 -8.78
N LYS A 353 -3.67 -0.40 -7.50
CA LYS A 353 -2.74 0.64 -7.00
C LYS A 353 -3.10 2.07 -7.42
N GLY A 354 -4.35 2.29 -7.80
CA GLY A 354 -4.82 3.58 -8.32
C GLY A 354 -4.08 4.08 -9.58
N MET A 355 -3.42 3.20 -10.35
CA MET A 355 -2.63 3.58 -11.54
C MET A 355 -3.49 4.11 -12.71
N TYR A 356 -4.78 3.78 -12.71
CA TYR A 356 -5.71 4.02 -13.81
C TYR A 356 -7.04 4.56 -13.30
N VAL A 357 -7.70 5.36 -14.14
CA VAL A 357 -9.07 5.82 -13.98
C VAL A 357 -9.90 5.37 -15.17
N GLY A 358 -11.08 4.81 -14.94
CA GLY A 358 -12.09 4.63 -15.97
C GLY A 358 -12.97 5.88 -16.06
N VAL A 359 -13.05 6.53 -17.22
CA VAL A 359 -13.95 7.67 -17.42
C VAL A 359 -15.08 7.26 -18.35
N VAL A 360 -16.32 7.43 -17.90
CA VAL A 360 -17.54 7.13 -18.66
C VAL A 360 -18.30 8.42 -18.93
N GLY A 361 -18.37 8.86 -20.19
CA GLY A 361 -19.19 10.00 -20.59
C GLY A 361 -20.58 9.56 -21.04
N LEU A 362 -21.62 10.25 -20.56
CA LEU A 362 -23.00 10.11 -21.03
C LEU A 362 -23.34 11.23 -22.02
N PHE A 363 -23.93 10.89 -23.15
CA PHE A 363 -24.17 11.80 -24.27
C PHE A 363 -25.62 11.76 -24.76
N ASN A 364 -26.10 12.90 -25.28
CA ASN A 364 -27.35 12.98 -26.06
C ASN A 364 -27.17 12.43 -27.49
N ASP A 365 -26.50 11.29 -27.62
CA ASP A 365 -26.18 10.62 -28.86
C ASP A 365 -26.94 9.27 -28.90
N PRO A 366 -28.04 9.14 -29.66
CA PRO A 366 -28.81 7.90 -29.71
C PRO A 366 -28.06 6.70 -30.29
N GLN A 367 -26.93 6.90 -30.99
CA GLN A 367 -26.12 5.83 -31.54
C GLN A 367 -25.01 5.40 -30.57
N ASN A 368 -24.43 6.35 -29.84
CA ASN A 368 -23.35 6.11 -28.89
C ASN A 368 -23.54 6.91 -27.57
N PRO A 369 -24.57 6.57 -26.76
CA PRO A 369 -24.96 7.35 -25.58
C PRO A 369 -24.01 7.20 -24.39
N ILE A 370 -23.17 6.16 -24.39
CA ILE A 370 -22.19 5.86 -23.34
C ILE A 370 -20.84 5.65 -24.00
N ARG A 371 -19.87 6.51 -23.69
CA ARG A 371 -18.48 6.40 -24.20
C ARG A 371 -17.54 6.15 -23.03
N TYR A 372 -16.52 5.31 -23.22
CA TYR A 372 -15.55 4.96 -22.18
C TYR A 372 -14.12 5.21 -22.66
N GLU A 373 -13.28 5.74 -21.77
CA GLU A 373 -11.84 5.78 -21.96
C GLU A 373 -11.11 5.41 -20.66
N ARG A 374 -10.09 4.56 -20.80
CA ARG A 374 -9.18 4.15 -19.72
C ARG A 374 -7.96 5.08 -19.70
N VAL A 375 -7.82 5.88 -18.65
CA VAL A 375 -6.75 6.86 -18.52
C VAL A 375 -5.69 6.38 -17.51
N ALA A 376 -4.42 6.37 -17.92
CA ALA A 376 -3.29 6.13 -17.02
C ALA A 376 -2.93 7.43 -16.28
N LEU A 377 -2.75 7.36 -14.96
CA LEU A 377 -2.26 8.50 -14.15
C LEU A 377 -0.72 8.61 -14.23
N ASP A 378 -0.23 8.77 -15.45
CA ASP A 378 1.19 8.96 -15.76
C ASP A 378 1.63 10.44 -15.66
N ALA A 379 2.88 10.72 -16.01
CA ALA A 379 3.54 12.00 -15.84
C ALA A 379 2.95 13.17 -16.66
N ARG A 380 1.97 12.92 -17.54
CA ARG A 380 1.19 14.01 -18.17
C ARG A 380 0.45 14.86 -17.12
N PHE A 381 0.15 14.28 -15.96
CA PHE A 381 -0.51 14.95 -14.85
C PHE A 381 0.53 15.42 -13.83
N LYS A 382 0.58 16.75 -13.61
CA LYS A 382 1.34 17.34 -12.51
C LYS A 382 0.77 16.90 -11.17
N ASP A 383 1.61 16.85 -10.14
CA ASP A 383 1.14 16.59 -8.79
C ASP A 383 0.34 17.78 -8.24
N SER A 384 -0.79 17.50 -7.58
CA SER A 384 -1.56 18.51 -6.85
C SER A 384 -0.88 18.88 -5.53
N GLU A 385 -0.69 20.18 -5.30
CA GLU A 385 -0.19 20.72 -4.04
C GLU A 385 -1.05 20.31 -2.82
N GLU A 386 -2.37 20.17 -2.97
CA GLU A 386 -3.22 19.80 -1.84
C GLU A 386 -2.97 18.37 -1.39
N MET A 387 -2.86 17.43 -2.34
CA MET A 387 -2.53 16.04 -2.02
C MET A 387 -1.06 15.87 -1.62
N LEU A 388 -0.16 16.75 -2.08
CA LEU A 388 1.23 16.78 -1.59
C LEU A 388 1.29 17.21 -0.11
N ARG A 389 0.49 18.21 0.30
CA ARG A 389 0.34 18.59 1.72
C ARG A 389 -0.28 17.46 2.56
N LEU A 390 -1.23 16.71 1.99
CA LEU A 390 -1.84 15.55 2.62
C LEU A 390 -0.81 14.41 2.83
N LEU A 391 0.04 14.14 1.83
CA LEU A 391 1.18 13.23 1.95
C LEU A 391 2.20 13.72 3.01
N ALA A 392 2.49 15.02 3.06
CA ALA A 392 3.38 15.59 4.08
C ALA A 392 2.81 15.42 5.49
N SER A 393 1.48 15.57 5.66
CA SER A 393 0.79 15.31 6.93
C SER A 393 0.86 13.84 7.32
N TYR A 394 0.61 12.92 6.38
CA TYR A 394 0.75 11.48 6.56
C TYR A 394 2.15 11.10 7.06
N GLN A 395 3.18 11.55 6.34
CA GLN A 395 4.56 11.28 6.70
C GLN A 395 4.90 11.91 8.07
N LYS A 396 4.46 13.15 8.35
CA LYS A 396 4.68 13.77 9.67
C LYS A 396 4.01 13.00 10.83
N GLN A 397 2.88 12.34 10.58
CA GLN A 397 2.22 11.50 11.58
C GLN A 397 3.02 10.23 11.88
N LEU A 398 3.64 9.59 10.86
CA LEU A 398 4.55 8.47 11.07
C LEU A 398 5.78 8.88 11.90
N GLU A 399 6.42 9.99 11.53
CA GLU A 399 7.56 10.56 12.26
C GLU A 399 7.21 10.81 13.75
N THR A 400 6.03 11.39 14.01
CA THR A 400 5.57 11.76 15.35
C THR A 400 5.25 10.53 16.22
N LEU A 401 4.70 9.46 15.63
CA LEU A 401 4.42 8.21 16.35
C LEU A 401 5.69 7.37 16.56
N GLY A 402 6.63 7.43 15.61
CA GLY A 402 7.77 6.54 15.53
C GLY A 402 7.37 5.06 15.41
N LEU A 403 8.36 4.18 15.40
CA LEU A 403 8.11 2.72 15.35
C LEU A 403 7.28 2.26 16.55
N ASP A 404 7.52 2.84 17.73
CA ASP A 404 6.84 2.44 18.95
C ASP A 404 5.33 2.73 18.92
N GLY A 405 4.93 3.92 18.46
CA GLY A 405 3.53 4.33 18.31
C GLY A 405 2.81 3.68 17.12
N LEU A 406 3.56 3.19 16.12
CA LEU A 406 3.05 2.34 15.05
C LEU A 406 2.85 0.86 15.48
N GLY A 407 3.20 0.50 16.72
CA GLY A 407 3.12 -0.88 17.21
C GLY A 407 4.25 -1.80 16.70
N ILE A 408 5.21 -1.24 15.96
CA ILE A 408 6.36 -1.97 15.40
C ILE A 408 7.37 -2.22 16.52
N ARG A 409 7.88 -3.45 16.63
CA ARG A 409 8.86 -3.84 17.67
C ARG A 409 9.99 -4.65 17.04
N PRO A 410 11.27 -4.34 17.33
CA PRO A 410 12.40 -5.07 16.74
C PRO A 410 12.48 -6.53 17.15
N GLN A 411 12.66 -7.41 16.16
CA GLN A 411 12.66 -8.87 16.35
C GLN A 411 14.08 -9.45 16.35
N PRO A 412 14.36 -10.56 17.06
CA PRO A 412 15.61 -11.29 16.85
C PRO A 412 15.68 -11.86 15.43
N HIS A 413 16.86 -11.91 14.83
CA HIS A 413 17.05 -12.64 13.56
C HIS A 413 16.96 -14.16 13.81
N SER A 414 16.44 -14.91 12.84
CA SER A 414 16.16 -16.35 12.98
C SER A 414 17.41 -17.21 13.20
N SER A 415 18.58 -16.77 12.72
CA SER A 415 19.87 -17.41 13.00
C SER A 415 20.39 -17.20 14.42
N GLY A 416 19.82 -16.25 15.17
CA GLY A 416 20.35 -15.77 16.45
C GLY A 416 21.53 -14.80 16.34
N TYR A 417 22.04 -14.53 15.13
CA TYR A 417 23.14 -13.59 14.90
C TYR A 417 22.64 -12.15 14.85
N SER A 418 23.58 -11.19 14.88
CA SER A 418 23.31 -9.77 14.80
C SER A 418 23.95 -9.12 13.58
N TYR A 419 23.31 -8.05 13.12
CA TYR A 419 23.88 -7.14 12.14
C TYR A 419 25.00 -6.33 12.80
N VAL A 420 26.10 -6.10 12.08
CA VAL A 420 27.28 -5.35 12.50
C VAL A 420 27.59 -4.12 11.63
N GLY A 421 26.88 -3.93 10.52
CA GLY A 421 27.03 -2.79 9.61
C GLY A 421 28.23 -2.94 8.66
N SER A 422 28.14 -2.34 7.46
CA SER A 422 29.16 -2.48 6.40
C SER A 422 30.56 -2.04 6.82
N GLU A 423 30.68 -1.06 7.71
CA GLU A 423 31.98 -0.58 8.23
C GLU A 423 32.80 -1.71 8.86
N SER A 424 32.14 -2.64 9.57
CA SER A 424 32.78 -3.82 10.18
C SER A 424 33.40 -4.79 9.18
N CYS A 425 33.08 -4.66 7.89
CA CYS A 425 33.62 -5.49 6.81
C CYS A 425 34.85 -4.87 6.13
N ALA A 426 35.03 -3.54 6.21
CA ALA A 426 35.99 -2.79 5.39
C ALA A 426 37.44 -3.21 5.60
N ASP A 427 37.86 -3.45 6.85
CA ASP A 427 39.25 -3.79 7.21
C ASP A 427 39.73 -5.11 6.60
N CYS A 428 38.83 -6.08 6.42
CA CYS A 428 39.14 -7.41 5.86
C CYS A 428 38.76 -7.54 4.37
N HIS A 429 37.77 -6.77 3.90
CA HIS A 429 37.17 -6.88 2.57
C HIS A 429 37.18 -5.55 1.81
N SER A 430 38.29 -4.82 1.85
CA SER A 430 38.42 -3.47 1.27
C SER A 430 37.98 -3.37 -0.19
N GLU A 431 38.36 -4.31 -1.06
CA GLU A 431 37.97 -4.33 -2.47
C GLU A 431 36.43 -4.46 -2.65
N ALA A 432 35.78 -5.33 -1.88
CA ALA A 432 34.33 -5.52 -1.91
C ALA A 432 33.58 -4.33 -1.28
N TYR A 433 34.17 -3.72 -0.24
CA TYR A 433 33.66 -2.51 0.38
C TYR A 433 33.68 -1.32 -0.59
N GLU A 434 34.76 -1.14 -1.37
CA GLU A 434 34.85 -0.10 -2.41
C GLU A 434 33.80 -0.31 -3.52
N VAL A 435 33.53 -1.55 -3.93
CA VAL A 435 32.45 -1.88 -4.87
C VAL A 435 31.07 -1.50 -4.30
N TRP A 436 30.82 -1.80 -3.02
CA TRP A 436 29.58 -1.43 -2.34
C TRP A 436 29.43 0.09 -2.16
N GLU A 437 30.49 0.77 -1.70
CA GLU A 437 30.51 2.20 -1.40
C GLU A 437 30.19 3.04 -2.64
N ASN A 438 30.72 2.66 -3.81
CA ASN A 438 30.45 3.31 -5.09
C ASN A 438 29.11 2.92 -5.75
N SER A 439 28.31 2.03 -5.13
CA SER A 439 27.03 1.57 -5.67
C SER A 439 25.86 2.47 -5.28
N LYS A 440 24.68 2.27 -5.88
CA LYS A 440 23.45 2.96 -5.42
C LYS A 440 22.97 2.48 -4.04
N HIS A 441 23.43 1.33 -3.56
CA HIS A 441 22.98 0.75 -2.30
C HIS A 441 23.54 1.48 -1.08
N SER A 442 24.77 2.00 -1.14
CA SER A 442 25.40 2.81 -0.08
C SER A 442 24.69 4.15 0.16
N HIS A 443 23.96 4.66 -0.83
CA HIS A 443 23.18 5.90 -0.78
C HIS A 443 21.66 5.69 -0.58
N ALA A 444 21.21 4.44 -0.37
CA ALA A 444 19.79 4.12 -0.37
C ALA A 444 18.98 4.85 0.71
N THR A 445 19.53 5.11 1.91
CA THR A 445 18.82 5.90 2.93
C THR A 445 18.76 7.37 2.58
N ASP A 446 19.77 7.92 1.92
CA ASP A 446 19.83 9.34 1.55
C ASP A 446 18.66 9.70 0.61
N THR A 447 18.24 8.79 -0.28
CA THR A 447 17.06 9.00 -1.14
C THR A 447 15.72 9.04 -0.37
N LEU A 448 15.69 8.65 0.91
CA LEU A 448 14.53 8.82 1.79
C LEU A 448 14.64 10.07 2.69
N VAL A 449 15.84 10.54 2.99
CA VAL A 449 16.07 11.78 3.75
C VAL A 449 15.96 13.00 2.83
N HIS A 450 16.52 12.89 1.63
CA HIS A 450 16.55 13.88 0.57
C HIS A 450 16.02 13.24 -0.74
N PRO A 451 14.69 13.05 -0.86
CA PRO A 451 14.11 12.46 -2.05
C PRO A 451 14.41 13.29 -3.30
N PRO A 452 14.79 12.67 -4.43
CA PRO A 452 15.03 13.40 -5.68
C PRO A 452 13.74 14.02 -6.24
N GLU A 453 12.59 13.48 -5.83
CA GLU A 453 11.26 13.83 -6.33
C GLU A 453 10.30 14.01 -5.15
N ARG A 454 9.50 15.08 -5.17
CA ARG A 454 8.76 15.58 -3.98
C ARG A 454 9.70 15.74 -2.78
N TYR A 455 10.80 16.47 -3.02
CA TYR A 455 11.90 16.69 -2.07
C TYR A 455 11.45 17.39 -0.78
N GLU A 456 10.26 18.01 -0.79
CA GLU A 456 9.61 18.62 0.37
C GLU A 456 9.13 17.60 1.41
N VAL A 457 9.06 16.30 1.06
CA VAL A 457 8.47 15.25 1.92
C VAL A 457 9.45 14.08 2.14
N PRO A 458 10.22 14.08 3.25
CA PRO A 458 11.06 12.95 3.64
C PRO A 458 10.25 11.68 3.96
N ARG A 459 10.89 10.51 3.81
CA ARG A 459 10.30 9.17 3.94
C ARG A 459 11.11 8.21 4.83
N HIS A 460 12.20 8.69 5.44
CA HIS A 460 13.18 7.91 6.22
C HIS A 460 12.68 7.42 7.60
N PHE A 461 11.37 7.54 7.85
CA PHE A 461 10.65 7.05 9.02
C PHE A 461 9.41 6.22 8.61
N ASP A 462 9.15 6.04 7.30
CA ASP A 462 8.10 5.17 6.78
C ASP A 462 8.57 3.71 6.80
N PRO A 463 7.94 2.81 7.58
CA PRO A 463 8.32 1.39 7.64
C PRO A 463 8.28 0.68 6.27
N GLU A 464 7.40 1.11 5.36
CA GLU A 464 7.29 0.55 4.01
C GLU A 464 8.46 0.95 3.11
N CYS A 465 9.09 2.10 3.36
CA CYS A 465 10.32 2.51 2.69
C CYS A 465 11.57 1.93 3.37
N LEU A 466 11.64 1.96 4.71
CA LEU A 466 12.78 1.47 5.49
C LEU A 466 13.08 -0.01 5.20
N ALA A 467 12.04 -0.83 5.10
CA ALA A 467 12.13 -2.25 4.75
C ALA A 467 13.09 -2.61 3.59
N CYS A 468 13.28 -1.71 2.62
CA CYS A 468 14.14 -1.91 1.45
C CYS A 468 15.34 -0.95 1.34
N HIS A 469 15.44 0.08 2.20
CA HIS A 469 16.43 1.17 2.07
C HIS A 469 17.46 1.26 3.21
N VAL A 470 17.38 0.37 4.22
CA VAL A 470 18.30 0.29 5.36
C VAL A 470 18.75 -1.14 5.65
N THR A 471 19.77 -1.29 6.50
CA THR A 471 20.32 -2.58 6.92
C THR A 471 19.51 -3.18 8.08
N GLY A 472 19.34 -4.50 8.06
CA GLY A 472 18.73 -5.24 9.16
C GLY A 472 17.22 -5.04 9.30
N TRP A 473 16.49 -4.99 8.19
CA TRP A 473 15.02 -5.08 8.16
C TRP A 473 14.54 -6.34 7.43
N ASN A 474 13.33 -6.79 7.75
CA ASN A 474 12.63 -7.82 6.99
C ASN A 474 11.72 -7.13 5.93
N PRO A 475 12.00 -7.30 4.62
CA PRO A 475 11.24 -6.61 3.56
C PRO A 475 9.83 -7.15 3.32
N GLU A 476 9.54 -8.40 3.72
CA GLU A 476 8.21 -9.00 3.58
C GLU A 476 7.27 -8.59 4.74
N LEU A 477 7.83 -8.50 5.95
CA LEU A 477 7.09 -8.22 7.19
C LEU A 477 7.11 -6.75 7.61
N TYR A 478 8.00 -5.93 7.03
CA TYR A 478 8.16 -4.51 7.36
C TYR A 478 8.49 -4.27 8.84
N LEU A 479 9.38 -5.12 9.37
CA LEU A 479 9.85 -5.10 10.76
C LEU A 479 11.38 -4.98 10.83
N PRO A 480 11.93 -4.15 11.73
CA PRO A 480 13.36 -4.15 12.02
C PRO A 480 13.78 -5.40 12.78
N TYR A 481 15.03 -5.83 12.57
CA TYR A 481 15.72 -6.71 13.51
C TYR A 481 16.32 -5.89 14.66
N ARG A 482 16.53 -6.52 15.83
CA ARG A 482 17.04 -5.85 17.05
C ARG A 482 18.38 -5.14 16.90
N SER A 483 19.22 -5.62 15.99
CA SER A 483 20.54 -5.05 15.64
C SER A 483 20.53 -4.30 14.30
N GLY A 484 19.38 -4.23 13.63
CA GLY A 484 19.22 -3.45 12.39
C GLY A 484 18.94 -1.97 12.64
N TYR A 485 18.60 -1.26 11.57
CA TYR A 485 18.35 0.18 11.62
C TYR A 485 17.11 0.56 12.43
N LEU A 486 17.25 1.55 13.32
CA LEU A 486 16.18 2.12 14.14
C LEU A 486 16.09 3.65 14.01
N GLY A 487 16.99 4.30 13.27
CA GLY A 487 17.00 5.75 13.05
C GLY A 487 18.39 6.29 12.71
N LEU A 488 18.44 7.47 12.08
CA LEU A 488 19.67 8.10 11.60
C LEU A 488 20.72 8.32 12.70
N GLU A 489 20.26 8.64 13.91
CA GLU A 489 21.09 8.89 15.10
C GLU A 489 21.23 7.64 16.00
N THR A 490 20.19 6.79 16.03
CA THR A 490 20.14 5.62 16.92
C THR A 490 21.09 4.50 16.46
N THR A 491 21.21 4.31 15.15
CA THR A 491 21.95 3.21 14.51
C THR A 491 22.60 3.69 13.22
N PRO A 492 23.55 4.66 13.27
CA PRO A 492 24.14 5.25 12.07
C PRO A 492 24.81 4.20 11.15
N ASN A 493 25.46 3.20 11.73
CA ASN A 493 26.16 2.13 11.02
C ASN A 493 25.23 1.13 10.30
N MET A 494 23.90 1.26 10.47
CA MET A 494 22.88 0.46 9.78
C MET A 494 22.16 1.25 8.67
N LYS A 495 22.60 2.49 8.40
CA LYS A 495 22.11 3.27 7.26
C LYS A 495 22.40 2.52 5.95
N SER A 496 21.53 2.77 4.98
CA SER A 496 21.63 2.27 3.61
C SER A 496 21.55 0.75 3.49
N VAL A 497 21.49 0.25 2.24
CA VAL A 497 21.44 -1.19 1.95
C VAL A 497 22.88 -1.69 2.04
N GLY A 498 23.26 -2.22 3.19
CA GLY A 498 24.63 -2.65 3.51
C GLY A 498 24.96 -4.06 3.01
N CYS A 499 26.20 -4.49 3.24
CA CYS A 499 26.66 -5.84 2.89
C CYS A 499 25.72 -6.92 3.45
N GLU A 500 25.25 -6.74 4.68
CA GLU A 500 24.41 -7.72 5.39
C GLU A 500 22.97 -7.83 4.86
N ASN A 501 22.51 -6.94 3.97
CA ASN A 501 21.26 -7.14 3.22
C ASN A 501 21.39 -8.29 2.19
N CYS A 502 22.60 -8.51 1.67
CA CYS A 502 22.91 -9.59 0.72
C CYS A 502 23.49 -10.83 1.43
N HIS A 503 24.42 -10.62 2.36
CA HIS A 503 25.19 -11.69 3.02
C HIS A 503 24.58 -12.17 4.35
N GLY A 504 23.58 -11.46 4.89
CA GLY A 504 22.98 -11.73 6.19
C GLY A 504 23.81 -11.20 7.37
N PRO A 505 23.33 -11.38 8.62
CA PRO A 505 23.97 -10.85 9.82
C PRO A 505 25.33 -11.52 10.12
N GLY A 506 26.39 -10.73 10.11
CA GLY A 506 27.78 -11.16 10.13
C GLY A 506 28.44 -11.26 11.52
N SER A 507 27.73 -11.03 12.62
CA SER A 507 28.36 -10.92 13.96
C SER A 507 29.24 -12.11 14.37
N HIS A 508 28.86 -13.34 14.02
CA HIS A 508 29.66 -14.53 14.30
C HIS A 508 30.87 -14.67 13.37
N HIS A 509 30.74 -14.26 12.10
CA HIS A 509 31.85 -14.24 11.16
C HIS A 509 32.94 -13.28 11.65
N VAL A 510 32.60 -12.00 11.89
CA VAL A 510 33.54 -10.97 12.37
C VAL A 510 34.19 -11.39 13.70
N ALA A 511 33.40 -11.83 14.68
CA ALA A 511 33.95 -12.30 15.96
C ALA A 511 34.95 -13.46 15.77
N SER A 512 34.65 -14.44 14.91
CA SER A 512 35.55 -15.58 14.65
C SER A 512 36.88 -15.16 14.00
N GLN A 513 36.87 -14.22 13.04
CA GLN A 513 38.09 -13.75 12.40
C GLN A 513 38.95 -12.91 13.36
N ASN A 514 38.32 -12.18 14.28
CA ASN A 514 39.01 -11.41 15.32
C ASN A 514 39.50 -12.26 16.51
N GLY A 515 39.25 -13.58 16.52
CA GLY A 515 39.62 -14.48 17.62
C GLY A 515 38.75 -14.33 18.87
N GLU A 516 37.58 -13.71 18.73
CA GLU A 516 36.59 -13.52 19.79
C GLU A 516 35.61 -14.71 19.86
N GLY A 517 34.94 -14.88 21.00
CA GLY A 517 33.89 -15.90 21.18
C GLY A 517 34.37 -17.35 21.39
N GLY A 518 35.62 -17.68 21.05
CA GLY A 518 36.21 -19.01 21.33
C GLY A 518 35.69 -20.14 20.45
N PHE A 519 35.43 -19.83 19.18
CA PHE A 519 34.92 -20.78 18.19
C PHE A 519 35.97 -21.81 17.75
N THR A 520 35.54 -22.97 17.26
CA THR A 520 36.42 -23.97 16.61
C THR A 520 36.70 -23.62 15.16
N ASP A 521 37.69 -24.29 14.56
CA ASP A 521 38.02 -24.13 13.13
C ASP A 521 36.83 -24.48 12.23
N GLU A 522 36.04 -25.51 12.59
CA GLU A 522 34.84 -25.91 11.85
C GLU A 522 33.71 -24.87 11.96
N GLN A 523 33.54 -24.26 13.14
CA GLN A 523 32.57 -23.17 13.32
C GLN A 523 32.98 -21.93 12.54
N THR A 524 34.28 -21.60 12.56
CA THR A 524 34.86 -20.48 11.82
C THR A 524 34.66 -20.66 10.30
N ALA A 525 34.96 -21.87 9.79
CA ALA A 525 34.71 -22.22 8.39
C ALA A 525 33.22 -22.13 8.01
N LEU A 526 32.31 -22.55 8.91
CA LEU A 526 30.87 -22.41 8.70
C LEU A 526 30.43 -20.95 8.60
N PHE A 527 30.92 -20.07 9.48
CA PHE A 527 30.55 -18.64 9.44
C PHE A 527 31.09 -17.94 8.18
N VAL A 528 32.28 -18.31 7.70
CA VAL A 528 32.81 -17.85 6.41
C VAL A 528 31.92 -18.33 5.24
N ASP A 529 31.42 -19.57 5.28
CA ASP A 529 30.56 -20.10 4.23
C ASP A 529 29.17 -19.44 4.21
N GLN A 530 28.61 -19.16 5.38
CA GLN A 530 27.32 -18.48 5.54
C GLN A 530 27.31 -17.04 4.99
N MET A 531 28.45 -16.37 4.93
CA MET A 531 28.58 -15.03 4.35
C MET A 531 28.66 -15.05 2.81
N LYS A 532 28.64 -16.20 2.14
CA LYS A 532 28.67 -16.25 0.67
C LYS A 532 27.26 -16.16 0.10
N LEU A 533 27.06 -15.22 -0.83
CA LEU A 533 25.86 -15.17 -1.67
C LEU A 533 26.18 -15.75 -3.06
N PRO A 534 25.89 -17.03 -3.33
CA PRO A 534 26.20 -17.63 -4.63
C PRO A 534 25.19 -17.16 -5.69
N LEU A 535 25.63 -17.10 -6.96
CA LEU A 535 24.87 -16.50 -8.06
C LEU A 535 23.49 -17.14 -8.26
N GLU A 536 23.36 -18.46 -8.06
CA GLU A 536 22.09 -19.18 -8.14
C GLU A 536 21.05 -18.73 -7.09
N SER A 537 21.49 -18.11 -5.99
CA SER A 537 20.64 -17.56 -4.92
C SER A 537 20.59 -16.03 -4.89
N ALA A 538 21.52 -15.36 -5.59
CA ALA A 538 21.63 -13.90 -5.62
C ALA A 538 20.35 -13.23 -6.16
N ARG A 539 19.77 -13.78 -7.24
CA ARG A 539 18.55 -13.23 -7.84
C ARG A 539 17.37 -13.19 -6.88
N ASP A 540 17.14 -14.28 -6.15
CA ASP A 540 16.05 -14.37 -5.17
C ASP A 540 16.29 -13.45 -3.97
N THR A 541 17.56 -13.18 -3.62
CA THR A 541 17.90 -12.19 -2.60
C THR A 541 17.62 -10.76 -3.07
N CYS A 542 17.98 -10.39 -4.31
CA CYS A 542 17.65 -9.08 -4.86
C CYS A 542 16.13 -8.87 -4.99
N LEU A 543 15.38 -9.88 -5.43
CA LEU A 543 13.92 -9.80 -5.63
C LEU A 543 13.11 -9.56 -4.34
N LYS A 544 13.73 -9.65 -3.15
CA LYS A 544 13.10 -9.26 -1.87
C LYS A 544 12.80 -7.76 -1.80
N CYS A 545 13.61 -6.93 -2.47
CA CYS A 545 13.46 -5.48 -2.53
C CYS A 545 13.17 -5.00 -3.96
N HIS A 546 13.75 -5.67 -4.98
CA HIS A 546 13.53 -5.37 -6.39
C HIS A 546 12.31 -6.14 -6.94
N ASP A 547 11.13 -5.81 -6.44
CA ASP A 547 9.87 -6.30 -6.98
C ASP A 547 9.29 -5.35 -8.07
N LEU A 548 8.13 -5.71 -8.63
CA LEU A 548 7.43 -4.92 -9.65
C LEU A 548 6.89 -3.58 -9.13
N ASP A 549 6.89 -3.37 -7.80
CA ASP A 549 6.29 -2.24 -7.13
C ASP A 549 7.36 -1.18 -6.81
N ASN A 550 8.58 -1.63 -6.49
CA ASN A 550 9.72 -0.83 -6.08
C ASN A 550 10.79 -0.70 -7.20
N SER A 551 10.99 -1.74 -8.02
CA SER A 551 12.03 -1.77 -9.06
C SER A 551 11.56 -2.47 -10.37
N PRO A 552 10.54 -1.96 -11.07
CA PRO A 552 9.99 -2.61 -12.27
C PRO A 552 11.03 -2.86 -13.37
N ASP A 553 12.03 -1.99 -13.52
CA ASP A 553 13.11 -2.14 -14.52
C ASP A 553 13.98 -3.39 -14.27
N PHE A 554 14.04 -3.89 -13.02
CA PHE A 554 14.73 -5.13 -12.66
C PHE A 554 14.05 -6.39 -13.23
N HIS A 555 12.76 -6.27 -13.59
CA HIS A 555 11.99 -7.34 -14.23
C HIS A 555 12.11 -7.36 -15.77
N VAL A 556 12.81 -6.39 -16.36
CA VAL A 556 13.14 -6.42 -17.79
C VAL A 556 14.14 -7.56 -18.05
N LYS A 557 13.95 -8.29 -19.15
CA LYS A 557 14.82 -9.42 -19.53
C LYS A 557 16.28 -8.94 -19.68
N GLY A 558 17.19 -9.55 -18.92
CA GLY A 558 18.62 -9.20 -18.91
C GLY A 558 19.02 -8.15 -17.85
N ALA A 559 18.06 -7.61 -17.10
CA ALA A 559 18.34 -6.58 -16.10
C ALA A 559 19.09 -7.12 -14.87
N PHE A 560 18.71 -8.31 -14.37
CA PHE A 560 19.42 -8.94 -13.25
C PHE A 560 20.91 -9.13 -13.57
N GLU A 561 21.21 -9.69 -14.74
CA GLU A 561 22.57 -9.94 -15.19
C GLU A 561 23.36 -8.63 -15.28
N LYS A 562 22.75 -7.56 -15.81
CA LYS A 562 23.39 -6.23 -15.84
C LYS A 562 23.70 -5.71 -14.44
N TYR A 563 22.72 -5.67 -13.54
CA TYR A 563 22.91 -5.12 -12.18
C TYR A 563 23.83 -5.99 -11.32
N TRP A 564 23.90 -7.30 -11.57
CA TRP A 564 24.84 -8.19 -10.89
C TRP A 564 26.29 -7.84 -11.22
N GLU A 565 26.59 -7.51 -12.48
CA GLU A 565 27.93 -7.06 -12.88
C GLU A 565 28.36 -5.73 -12.22
N GLU A 566 27.41 -4.92 -11.74
CA GLU A 566 27.66 -3.65 -11.03
C GLU A 566 28.00 -3.83 -9.53
N ILE A 567 27.76 -5.01 -8.92
CA ILE A 567 27.88 -5.23 -7.47
C ILE A 567 28.68 -6.48 -7.05
N LYS A 568 28.88 -7.44 -7.96
CA LYS A 568 29.62 -8.67 -7.68
C LYS A 568 31.10 -8.40 -7.33
N HIS A 569 31.66 -9.26 -6.49
CA HIS A 569 33.05 -9.24 -6.04
C HIS A 569 33.51 -10.68 -5.69
#